data_AF-A0A1V6PG11-F1
#
_entry.id   AF-A0A1V6PG11-F1
#
_cell.length_a   1.000
_cell.length_b   1.000
_cell.length_c   1.000
_cell.angle_alpha   90.00
_cell.angle_beta   90.00
_cell.angle_gamma   90.00
#
_symmetry.space_group_name_H-M   'P 1'
#
loop_
_entity.id
_entity.type
_entity.pdbx_description
1 polymer ?
#
loop_
_entity_poly.entity_id
_entity_poly.type
_entity_poly.pdbx_seq_one_letter_code
_entity_poly.pdbx_strand_id
1 'polypeptide(L)'
;MGAGSSKPEAAGSSNHIFSSNSPVQFSSNLVDALQSTSETDSSRNKSLELEIQKRVAQELERLREREQQTLAEIEKKLAEVKDTGSLPVTAATAPVASTSSGYPAGSLNLDAPRIPFAGREYEPSPVFTEPQTPAPQAAYNRDTSRDSVASEIEQLRSRLEGRRKLAELDEGVEKAKADVVGCLRLNDRRPLDCWKEVDAFKREVAKMEQAFVDRIVG
;
A
#
# COMPACT_ATOMS: atom_id res chain seq x y z
N MET A 1 42.84 -56.87 -9.23
CA MET A 1 42.96 -55.92 -10.36
C MET A 1 41.93 -56.35 -11.39
N GLY A 2 40.94 -55.60 -11.84
CA GLY A 2 40.48 -54.24 -11.63
C GLY A 2 39.37 -54.09 -12.68
N ALA A 3 38.12 -53.91 -12.24
CA ALA A 3 36.97 -53.83 -13.13
C ALA A 3 37.08 -52.59 -14.02
N GLY A 4 37.05 -52.79 -15.33
CA GLY A 4 37.01 -51.71 -16.32
C GLY A 4 36.11 -52.13 -17.46
N SER A 5 34.85 -51.68 -17.43
CA SER A 5 34.03 -51.38 -18.61
C SER A 5 32.73 -50.72 -18.14
N SER A 6 32.66 -49.43 -18.42
CA SER A 6 31.64 -48.45 -18.09
C SER A 6 30.30 -48.77 -18.75
N LYS A 7 29.23 -48.70 -17.98
CA LYS A 7 27.85 -48.69 -18.47
C LYS A 7 27.58 -47.32 -19.11
N PRO A 8 27.16 -47.22 -20.39
CA PRO A 8 26.46 -46.01 -20.81
C PRO A 8 25.05 -46.09 -20.23
N GLU A 9 24.75 -45.17 -19.32
CA GLU A 9 23.37 -44.78 -19.02
C GLU A 9 22.71 -44.28 -20.30
N ALA A 10 21.94 -45.15 -20.94
CA ALA A 10 20.86 -44.76 -21.82
C ALA A 10 19.53 -44.98 -21.08
N ALA A 11 19.33 -44.25 -19.99
CA ALA A 11 18.01 -43.98 -19.44
C ALA A 11 17.69 -42.51 -19.71
N GLY A 12 17.66 -42.17 -21.00
CA GLY A 12 17.22 -40.87 -21.50
C GLY A 12 15.76 -40.65 -21.14
N SER A 13 15.50 -39.56 -20.41
CA SER A 13 14.22 -38.83 -20.34
C SER A 13 12.97 -39.64 -20.70
N SER A 14 12.46 -40.46 -19.79
CA SER A 14 11.14 -41.06 -19.95
C SER A 14 10.07 -40.00 -19.69
N ASN A 15 9.89 -39.08 -20.64
CA ASN A 15 8.75 -38.18 -20.68
C ASN A 15 7.54 -39.02 -21.13
N HIS A 16 6.73 -39.47 -20.18
CA HIS A 16 5.61 -40.37 -20.46
C HIS A 16 4.46 -39.57 -21.08
N ILE A 17 4.48 -39.41 -22.40
CA ILE A 17 3.40 -38.74 -23.15
C ILE A 17 2.30 -39.78 -23.40
N PHE A 18 1.27 -39.77 -22.55
CA PHE A 18 0.06 -40.55 -22.79
C PHE A 18 -0.74 -39.91 -23.92
N SER A 19 -0.60 -40.44 -25.13
CA SER A 19 -1.46 -40.09 -26.26
C SER A 19 -2.71 -40.97 -26.19
N SER A 20 -3.84 -40.42 -25.76
CA SER A 20 -5.13 -41.13 -25.78
C SER A 20 -5.53 -41.39 -27.24
N ASN A 21 -5.45 -42.64 -27.68
CA ASN A 21 -5.75 -43.07 -29.05
C ASN A 21 -7.27 -43.26 -29.32
N SER A 22 -8.13 -42.66 -28.49
CA SER A 22 -9.57 -42.56 -28.76
C SER A 22 -9.83 -41.28 -29.56
N PRO A 23 -10.59 -41.32 -30.66
CA PRO A 23 -10.97 -40.12 -31.38
C PRO A 23 -11.69 -39.16 -30.42
N VAL A 24 -11.05 -38.05 -30.05
CA VAL A 24 -11.67 -37.02 -29.23
C VAL A 24 -12.68 -36.30 -30.12
N GLN A 25 -13.89 -36.84 -30.19
CA GLN A 25 -15.00 -36.17 -30.86
C GLN A 25 -15.56 -35.13 -29.89
N PHE A 26 -15.18 -33.88 -30.09
CA PHE A 26 -15.85 -32.76 -29.44
C PHE A 26 -17.26 -32.64 -30.04
N SER A 27 -18.26 -32.44 -29.19
CA SER A 27 -19.62 -32.20 -29.68
C SER A 27 -19.64 -30.94 -30.54
N SER A 28 -20.33 -30.98 -31.68
CA SER A 28 -20.44 -29.84 -32.60
C SER A 28 -20.90 -28.57 -31.88
N ASN A 29 -21.77 -28.71 -30.89
CA ASN A 29 -22.23 -27.60 -30.05
C ASN A 29 -21.12 -26.96 -29.21
N LEU A 30 -20.12 -27.73 -28.77
CA LEU A 30 -18.99 -27.23 -28.00
C LEU A 30 -17.95 -26.59 -28.92
N VAL A 31 -17.80 -27.12 -30.13
CA VAL A 31 -16.98 -26.50 -31.19
C VAL A 31 -17.61 -25.19 -31.67
N ASP A 32 -18.92 -25.14 -31.90
CA ASP A 32 -19.66 -23.91 -32.24
C ASP A 32 -19.65 -22.90 -31.07
N ALA A 33 -19.74 -23.38 -29.83
CA ALA A 33 -19.58 -22.53 -28.66
C ALA A 33 -18.16 -21.93 -28.63
N LEU A 34 -17.10 -22.72 -28.83
CA LEU A 34 -15.72 -22.25 -28.86
C LEU A 34 -15.40 -21.37 -30.09
N GLN A 35 -16.02 -21.62 -31.23
CA GLN A 35 -15.91 -20.81 -32.44
C GLN A 35 -16.67 -19.48 -32.32
N SER A 36 -17.82 -19.47 -31.65
CA SER A 36 -18.53 -18.22 -31.30
C SER A 36 -17.89 -17.50 -30.10
N THR A 37 -17.13 -18.22 -29.27
CA THR A 37 -16.32 -17.68 -28.16
C THR A 37 -14.81 -17.78 -28.44
N SER A 38 -14.36 -17.40 -29.63
CA SER A 38 -12.92 -17.22 -29.89
C SER A 38 -12.40 -15.80 -29.60
N GLU A 39 -13.26 -14.82 -29.31
CA GLU A 39 -12.87 -13.42 -28.98
C GLU A 39 -12.72 -13.13 -27.47
N THR A 40 -12.58 -14.18 -26.66
CA THR A 40 -13.37 -14.28 -25.43
C THR A 40 -12.75 -13.75 -24.16
N ASP A 41 -11.46 -13.44 -24.14
CA ASP A 41 -10.88 -12.75 -22.99
C ASP A 41 -10.99 -11.24 -23.13
N SER A 42 -10.62 -10.70 -24.31
CA SER A 42 -10.57 -9.24 -24.49
C SER A 42 -11.95 -8.59 -24.55
N SER A 43 -12.94 -9.24 -25.18
CA SER A 43 -14.32 -8.74 -25.25
C SER A 43 -15.03 -8.84 -23.89
N ARG A 44 -14.88 -9.96 -23.17
CA ARG A 44 -15.41 -10.12 -21.81
C ARG A 44 -14.78 -9.15 -20.83
N ASN A 45 -13.45 -8.98 -20.87
CA ASN A 45 -12.76 -8.04 -20.01
C ASN A 45 -13.23 -6.60 -20.27
N LYS A 46 -13.40 -6.19 -21.54
CA LYS A 46 -13.98 -4.88 -21.89
C LYS A 46 -15.42 -4.73 -21.38
N SER A 47 -16.25 -5.77 -21.48
CA SER A 47 -17.64 -5.70 -21.00
C SER A 47 -17.71 -5.55 -19.47
N LEU A 48 -16.83 -6.26 -18.75
CA LEU A 48 -16.71 -6.14 -17.29
C LEU A 48 -16.14 -4.77 -16.90
N GLU A 49 -15.13 -4.28 -17.62
CA GLU A 49 -14.55 -2.96 -17.40
C GLU A 49 -15.60 -1.85 -17.58
N LEU A 50 -16.45 -1.94 -18.61
CA LEU A 50 -17.56 -1.01 -18.81
C LEU A 50 -18.60 -1.09 -17.69
N GLU A 51 -18.89 -2.27 -17.16
CA GLU A 51 -19.80 -2.41 -16.02
C GLU A 51 -19.21 -1.80 -14.74
N ILE A 52 -17.92 -2.01 -14.50
CA ILE A 52 -17.18 -1.42 -13.38
C ILE A 52 -17.21 0.12 -13.50
N GLN A 53 -16.90 0.67 -14.67
CA GLN A 53 -16.96 2.12 -14.92
C GLN A 53 -18.35 2.68 -14.62
N LYS A 54 -19.42 1.99 -15.03
CA LYS A 54 -20.80 2.41 -14.74
C LYS A 54 -21.09 2.41 -13.25
N ARG A 55 -20.72 1.36 -12.51
CA ARG A 55 -20.94 1.30 -11.05
C ARG A 55 -20.14 2.36 -10.31
N VAL A 56 -18.88 2.57 -10.68
CA VAL A 56 -18.04 3.62 -10.09
C VAL A 56 -18.64 4.99 -10.37
N ALA A 57 -19.08 5.27 -11.60
CA ALA A 57 -19.72 6.53 -11.93
C ALA A 57 -21.00 6.76 -11.10
N GLN A 58 -21.85 5.73 -10.96
CA GLN A 58 -23.06 5.78 -10.15
C GLN A 58 -22.76 6.03 -8.67
N GLU A 59 -21.75 5.38 -8.09
CA GLU A 59 -21.36 5.61 -6.70
C GLU A 59 -20.75 7.00 -6.49
N LEU A 60 -19.99 7.51 -7.46
CA LEU A 60 -19.47 8.88 -7.43
C LEU A 60 -20.60 9.92 -7.47
N GLU A 61 -21.62 9.70 -8.29
CA GLU A 61 -22.80 10.58 -8.35
C GLU A 61 -23.56 10.56 -7.02
N ARG A 62 -23.79 9.36 -6.45
CA ARG A 62 -24.40 9.21 -5.13
C ARG A 62 -23.61 9.92 -4.01
N LEU A 63 -22.29 9.87 -4.05
CA LEU A 63 -21.44 10.58 -3.09
C LEU A 63 -21.53 12.09 -3.28
N ARG A 64 -21.51 12.58 -4.52
CA ARG A 64 -21.67 14.02 -4.82
C ARG A 64 -23.02 14.57 -4.34
N GLU A 65 -24.11 13.83 -4.51
CA GLU A 65 -25.42 14.25 -4.01
C GLU A 65 -25.43 14.39 -2.49
N ARG A 66 -24.83 13.43 -1.78
CA ARG A 66 -24.71 13.50 -0.31
C ARG A 66 -23.85 14.69 0.12
N GLU A 67 -22.71 14.91 -0.53
CA GLU A 67 -21.86 16.07 -0.28
C GLU A 67 -22.58 17.39 -0.56
N GLN A 68 -23.35 17.47 -1.64
CA GLN A 68 -24.15 18.67 -1.94
C GLN A 68 -25.26 18.91 -0.92
N GLN A 69 -25.92 17.84 -0.44
CA GLN A 69 -26.92 17.94 0.61
C GLN A 69 -26.31 18.43 1.93
N THR A 70 -25.15 17.91 2.32
CA THR A 70 -24.48 18.35 3.55
C THR A 70 -23.98 19.79 3.43
N LEU A 71 -23.46 20.19 2.27
CA LEU A 71 -23.09 21.58 2.00
C LEU A 71 -24.30 22.50 2.10
N ALA A 72 -25.43 22.14 1.48
CA ALA A 72 -26.66 22.92 1.57
C ALA A 72 -27.21 23.00 3.01
N GLU A 73 -27.11 21.92 3.79
CA GLU A 73 -27.49 21.93 5.21
C GLU A 73 -26.59 22.86 6.03
N ILE A 74 -25.27 22.83 5.78
CA ILE A 74 -24.31 23.71 6.44
C ILE A 74 -24.56 25.16 6.04
N GLU A 75 -24.81 25.45 4.76
CA GLU A 75 -25.16 26.79 4.28
C GLU A 75 -26.43 27.30 4.93
N LYS A 76 -27.46 26.44 5.06
CA LYS A 76 -28.70 26.79 5.77
C LYS A 76 -28.44 27.08 7.26
N LYS A 77 -27.66 26.23 7.94
CA LYS A 77 -27.29 26.46 9.35
C LYS A 77 -26.46 27.73 9.52
N LEU A 78 -25.58 28.04 8.56
CA LEU A 78 -24.81 29.28 8.56
C LEU A 78 -25.72 30.50 8.37
N ALA A 79 -26.74 30.43 7.52
CA ALA A 79 -27.72 31.49 7.34
C ALA A 79 -28.58 31.69 8.60
N GLU A 80 -29.08 30.62 9.22
CA GLU A 80 -29.85 30.69 10.48
C GLU A 80 -29.02 31.30 11.61
N VAL A 81 -27.75 30.90 11.76
CA VAL A 81 -26.83 31.50 12.74
C VAL A 81 -26.56 32.97 12.43
N LYS A 82 -26.42 33.33 11.15
CA LYS A 82 -26.18 34.71 10.69
C LYS A 82 -27.38 35.63 10.96
N ASP A 83 -28.61 35.15 10.83
CA ASP A 83 -29.83 35.95 11.09
C ASP A 83 -30.06 36.20 12.60
N THR A 84 -29.52 35.35 13.46
CA THR A 84 -29.49 35.58 14.92
C THR A 84 -28.33 36.46 15.40
N GLY A 85 -27.49 36.99 14.49
CA GLY A 85 -26.26 37.69 14.85
C GLY A 85 -25.92 38.90 13.96
N SER A 86 -26.35 40.09 14.38
CA SER A 86 -25.80 41.41 13.97
C SER A 86 -26.13 42.43 15.07
N LEU A 87 -25.25 43.22 15.74
CA LEU A 87 -23.84 43.74 15.62
C LEU A 87 -23.40 44.30 17.04
N PRO A 88 -22.25 45.02 17.33
CA PRO A 88 -21.06 45.44 16.55
C PRO A 88 -19.63 45.35 17.23
N VAL A 89 -18.60 45.19 16.37
CA VAL A 89 -17.23 45.79 16.28
C VAL A 89 -16.42 46.24 17.53
N THR A 90 -15.23 45.66 17.71
CA THR A 90 -13.98 46.41 18.03
C THR A 90 -12.75 45.90 17.23
N ALA A 91 -12.23 46.84 16.42
CA ALA A 91 -10.93 47.00 15.77
C ALA A 91 -9.85 45.88 15.76
N ALA A 92 -9.40 45.51 14.54
CA ALA A 92 -8.08 45.92 14.01
C ALA A 92 -7.92 45.49 12.53
N THR A 93 -7.60 46.47 11.68
CA THR A 93 -6.75 46.43 10.46
C THR A 93 -6.68 45.19 9.57
N ALA A 94 -6.94 45.42 8.27
CA ALA A 94 -6.72 44.63 7.04
C ALA A 94 -5.36 43.89 6.93
N PRO A 95 -5.01 43.20 5.81
CA PRO A 95 -5.75 42.59 4.70
C PRO A 95 -5.39 41.08 4.49
N VAL A 96 -6.04 40.46 3.48
CA VAL A 96 -5.63 39.30 2.66
C VAL A 96 -4.28 38.62 2.97
N ALA A 97 -4.30 37.33 3.33
CA ALA A 97 -3.28 36.31 3.01
C ALA A 97 -3.84 34.92 3.41
N SER A 98 -4.03 33.97 2.49
CA SER A 98 -2.95 33.16 1.90
C SER A 98 -2.05 32.56 2.97
N THR A 99 -2.44 31.41 3.53
CA THR A 99 -1.50 30.56 4.27
C THR A 99 -0.61 29.85 3.26
N SER A 100 0.42 30.56 2.79
CA SER A 100 1.65 29.91 2.39
C SER A 100 2.44 29.63 3.67
N SER A 101 2.38 28.40 4.19
CA SER A 101 3.57 27.83 4.80
C SER A 101 4.35 27.20 3.66
N GLY A 102 5.21 28.04 3.06
CA GLY A 102 6.14 27.65 2.03
C GLY A 102 7.06 26.56 2.52
N TYR A 103 7.00 25.41 1.86
CA TYR A 103 8.21 24.67 1.54
C TYR A 103 9.10 25.59 0.68
N PRO A 104 10.42 25.60 0.92
CA PRO A 104 11.34 26.44 0.15
C PRO A 104 11.44 25.93 -1.30
N ALA A 105 11.53 26.91 -2.21
CA ALA A 105 12.02 26.84 -3.59
C ALA A 105 11.83 25.51 -4.35
N GLY A 106 10.68 25.39 -5.02
CA GLY A 106 10.42 24.35 -6.02
C GLY A 106 8.93 24.20 -6.29
N SER A 107 8.29 25.22 -6.88
CA SER A 107 6.87 25.16 -7.24
C SER A 107 6.61 24.02 -8.24
N LEU A 108 6.09 22.91 -7.75
CA LEU A 108 5.64 21.79 -8.59
C LEU A 108 4.25 22.15 -9.14
N ASN A 109 4.24 23.04 -10.13
CA ASN A 109 3.06 23.24 -10.98
C ASN A 109 2.82 21.94 -11.75
N LEU A 110 1.69 21.28 -11.50
CA LEU A 110 1.29 20.04 -12.18
C LEU A 110 0.83 20.24 -13.64
N ASP A 111 0.97 21.45 -14.18
CA ASP A 111 0.62 21.81 -15.55
C ASP A 111 1.86 22.21 -16.39
N ALA A 112 3.07 21.92 -15.91
CA ALA A 112 4.30 22.18 -16.66
C ALA A 112 4.52 21.08 -17.73
N PRO A 113 4.71 21.42 -19.02
CA PRO A 113 5.02 20.44 -20.05
C PRO A 113 6.35 19.75 -19.72
N ARG A 114 6.29 18.41 -19.73
CA ARG A 114 7.37 17.47 -19.42
C ARG A 114 8.62 17.82 -20.24
N ILE A 115 9.64 18.37 -19.59
CA ILE A 115 10.96 18.58 -20.22
C ILE A 115 11.55 17.17 -20.50
N PRO A 116 11.98 16.87 -21.73
CA PRO A 116 12.50 15.54 -22.05
C PRO A 116 13.82 15.31 -21.32
N PHE A 117 13.96 14.12 -20.74
CA PHE A 117 15.14 13.64 -20.04
C PHE A 117 16.40 13.80 -20.90
N ALA A 118 17.31 14.68 -20.47
CA ALA A 118 18.67 14.75 -20.98
C ALA A 118 19.65 14.83 -19.81
N GLY A 119 20.62 13.92 -19.80
CA GLY A 119 21.92 14.17 -19.19
C GLY A 119 22.08 13.78 -17.72
N ARG A 120 22.64 12.59 -17.53
CA ARG A 120 23.30 12.12 -16.32
C ARG A 120 24.59 12.92 -16.11
N GLU A 121 24.66 13.78 -15.09
CA GLU A 121 25.91 14.46 -14.67
C GLU A 121 26.04 14.29 -13.15
N TYR A 122 27.13 13.67 -12.71
CA TYR A 122 27.46 13.35 -11.33
C TYR A 122 27.99 14.60 -10.63
N GLU A 123 27.26 15.12 -9.64
CA GLU A 123 27.76 16.21 -8.80
C GLU A 123 28.50 15.62 -7.58
N PRO A 124 29.82 15.87 -7.42
CA PRO A 124 30.58 15.34 -6.30
C PRO A 124 30.26 16.09 -5.00
N SER A 125 30.19 15.35 -3.89
CA SER A 125 29.96 15.86 -2.54
C SER A 125 30.89 17.02 -2.16
N PRO A 126 30.38 18.15 -1.64
CA PRO A 126 31.22 19.28 -1.27
C PRO A 126 32.01 19.01 0.03
N VAL A 127 33.29 19.33 -0.03
CA VAL A 127 34.25 19.33 1.07
C VAL A 127 33.95 20.50 2.00
N PHE A 128 33.86 20.25 3.31
CA PHE A 128 33.67 21.28 4.33
C PHE A 128 34.94 22.14 4.49
N THR A 129 34.79 23.45 4.38
CA THR A 129 35.80 24.45 4.76
C THR A 129 35.13 25.47 5.69
N GLU A 130 35.60 25.58 6.94
CA GLU A 130 35.23 26.68 7.85
C GLU A 130 35.89 27.99 7.40
N PRO A 131 35.19 29.13 7.47
CA PRO A 131 35.55 30.14 8.47
C PRO A 131 34.38 30.97 9.06
N GLN A 132 34.38 31.06 10.40
CA GLN A 132 34.13 32.23 11.29
C GLN A 132 33.13 33.35 10.89
N THR A 133 31.99 33.36 11.62
CA THR A 133 31.12 34.45 12.20
C THR A 133 31.20 35.92 11.74
N PRO A 134 30.17 36.80 11.97
CA PRO A 134 28.80 36.57 12.50
C PRO A 134 27.69 37.32 11.70
N ALA A 135 26.57 36.65 11.40
CA ALA A 135 25.31 37.33 11.05
C ALA A 135 24.19 36.70 11.87
N PRO A 136 23.23 37.48 12.42
CA PRO A 136 22.16 36.96 13.26
C PRO A 136 21.20 36.14 12.40
N GLN A 137 21.50 34.84 12.29
CA GLN A 137 20.60 33.86 11.73
C GLN A 137 19.40 33.77 12.67
N ALA A 138 18.23 34.12 12.13
CA ALA A 138 16.96 34.03 12.82
C ALA A 138 16.83 32.67 13.52
N ALA A 139 16.52 32.73 14.81
CA ALA A 139 16.24 31.59 15.64
C ALA A 139 15.16 30.73 14.98
N TYR A 140 15.59 29.63 14.36
CA TYR A 140 14.77 28.43 14.22
C TYR A 140 14.23 28.10 15.61
N ASN A 141 12.90 28.06 15.76
CA ASN A 141 12.16 27.91 17.02
C ASN A 141 12.92 27.11 18.09
N ARG A 142 13.74 27.79 18.89
CA ARG A 142 14.45 27.23 20.05
C ARG A 142 13.59 27.25 21.31
N ASP A 143 12.38 27.79 21.17
CA ASP A 143 11.39 27.93 22.24
C ASP A 143 10.34 26.81 22.24
N THR A 144 10.58 25.68 21.57
CA THR A 144 9.98 24.42 22.04
C THR A 144 10.73 23.98 23.28
N SER A 145 10.29 24.50 24.43
CA SER A 145 10.88 24.17 25.73
C SER A 145 10.92 22.65 25.93
N ARG A 146 11.99 22.16 26.58
CA ARG A 146 12.15 20.75 26.98
C ARG A 146 10.89 20.23 27.68
N ASP A 147 10.25 21.07 28.46
CA ASP A 147 9.03 20.73 29.21
C ASP A 147 7.80 20.60 28.29
N SER A 148 7.73 21.40 27.21
CA SER A 148 6.69 21.26 26.18
C SER A 148 6.80 19.91 25.48
N VAL A 149 8.02 19.55 25.06
CA VAL A 149 8.28 18.26 24.39
C VAL A 149 7.99 17.09 25.33
N ALA A 150 8.36 17.20 26.61
CA ALA A 150 8.03 16.17 27.60
C ALA A 150 6.50 16.00 27.76
N SER A 151 5.76 17.11 27.83
CA SER A 151 4.30 17.08 27.93
C SER A 151 3.63 16.51 26.68
N GLU A 152 4.14 16.82 25.48
CA GLU A 152 3.65 16.26 24.22
C GLU A 152 3.94 14.76 24.12
N ILE A 153 5.11 14.31 24.59
CA ILE A 153 5.45 12.88 24.64
C ILE A 153 4.50 12.13 25.58
N GLU A 154 4.17 12.67 26.74
CA GLU A 154 3.19 12.07 27.66
C GLU A 154 1.78 12.04 27.06
N GLN A 155 1.39 13.12 26.38
CA GLN A 155 0.11 13.20 25.69
C GLN A 155 0.03 12.23 24.50
N LEU A 156 1.14 12.00 23.79
CA LEU A 156 1.23 11.00 22.74
C LEU A 156 1.21 9.58 23.30
N ARG A 157 1.90 9.32 24.42
CA ARG A 157 1.87 8.02 25.10
C ARG A 157 0.46 7.65 25.56
N SER A 158 -0.26 8.57 26.21
CA SER A 158 -1.66 8.33 26.61
C SER A 158 -2.59 8.10 25.41
N ARG A 159 -2.41 8.85 24.31
CA ARG A 159 -3.15 8.60 23.07
C ARG A 159 -2.81 7.26 22.41
N LEU A 160 -1.57 6.80 22.51
CA LEU A 160 -1.13 5.50 22.00
C LEU A 160 -1.63 4.34 22.86
N GLU A 161 -1.70 4.52 24.18
CA GLU A 161 -2.28 3.55 25.12
C GLU A 161 -3.80 3.40 24.95
N GLY A 162 -4.49 4.50 24.61
CA GLY A 162 -5.92 4.50 24.30
C GLY A 162 -6.28 3.87 22.95
N ARG A 163 -5.30 3.63 22.07
CA ARG A 163 -5.55 2.87 20.84
C ARG A 163 -5.61 1.38 21.17
N ARG A 164 -6.63 0.71 20.62
CA ARG A 164 -6.72 -0.76 20.65
C ARG A 164 -5.43 -1.32 20.08
N LYS A 165 -4.59 -1.92 20.95
CA LYS A 165 -3.45 -2.71 20.51
C LYS A 165 -3.99 -3.78 19.57
N LEU A 166 -3.41 -3.89 18.37
CA LEU A 166 -3.65 -5.05 17.50
C LEU A 166 -3.50 -6.29 18.39
N ALA A 167 -4.49 -7.18 18.34
CA ALA A 167 -4.53 -8.36 19.19
C ALA A 167 -3.14 -8.99 19.25
N GLU A 168 -2.64 -9.19 20.46
CA GLU A 168 -1.34 -9.83 20.70
C GLU A 168 -1.33 -11.14 19.93
N LEU A 169 -0.30 -11.33 19.11
CA LEU A 169 -0.19 -12.53 18.28
C LEU A 169 -0.06 -13.71 19.24
N ASP A 170 -0.68 -14.83 18.88
CA ASP A 170 -0.57 -16.03 19.69
C ASP A 170 0.90 -16.46 19.78
N GLU A 171 1.35 -16.86 20.98
CA GLU A 171 2.74 -17.20 21.29
C GLU A 171 3.27 -18.29 20.33
N GLY A 172 2.40 -19.19 19.85
CA GLY A 172 2.73 -20.20 18.86
C GLY A 172 3.18 -19.61 17.52
N VAL A 173 2.52 -18.55 17.05
CA VAL A 173 2.88 -17.87 15.79
C VAL A 173 4.17 -17.07 15.93
N GLU A 174 4.38 -16.42 17.08
CA GLU A 174 5.61 -15.67 17.34
C GLU A 174 6.84 -16.59 17.39
N LYS A 175 6.70 -17.75 18.02
CA LYS A 175 7.74 -18.78 18.04
C LYS A 175 8.00 -19.35 16.64
N ALA A 176 6.97 -19.74 15.92
CA ALA A 176 7.13 -20.28 14.57
C ALA A 176 7.77 -19.26 13.61
N LYS A 177 7.44 -17.97 13.76
CA LYS A 177 8.10 -16.87 13.04
C LYS A 177 9.58 -16.77 13.42
N ALA A 178 9.92 -16.85 14.69
CA ALA A 178 11.31 -16.81 15.15
C ALA A 178 12.13 -17.98 14.57
N ASP A 179 11.55 -19.18 14.50
CA ASP A 179 12.18 -20.38 13.95
C ASP A 179 12.45 -20.24 12.43
N VAL A 180 11.48 -19.72 11.67
CA VAL A 180 11.66 -19.43 10.23
C VAL A 180 12.78 -18.40 10.03
N VAL A 181 12.76 -17.32 10.80
CA VAL A 181 13.77 -16.26 10.71
C VAL A 181 15.15 -16.80 11.13
N GLY A 182 15.21 -17.65 12.15
CA GLY A 182 16.43 -18.32 12.59
C GLY A 182 17.01 -19.21 11.49
N CYS A 183 16.19 -20.07 10.89
CA CYS A 183 16.64 -20.95 9.81
C CYS A 183 17.11 -20.16 8.58
N LEU A 184 16.36 -19.12 8.18
CA LEU A 184 16.71 -18.30 7.03
C LEU A 184 18.01 -17.53 7.26
N ARG A 185 18.27 -17.02 8.48
CA ARG A 185 19.54 -16.37 8.82
C ARG A 185 20.73 -17.33 8.81
N LEU A 186 20.52 -18.58 9.21
CA LEU A 186 21.56 -19.60 9.13
C LEU A 186 21.81 -20.04 7.68
N ASN A 187 20.78 -20.01 6.84
CA ASN A 187 20.79 -20.49 5.45
C ASN A 187 20.46 -19.36 4.45
N ASP A 188 21.12 -18.21 4.56
CA ASP A 188 20.85 -17.01 3.72
C ASP A 188 20.94 -17.26 2.21
N ARG A 189 21.75 -18.25 1.80
CA ARG A 189 21.95 -18.62 0.38
C ARG A 189 21.15 -19.86 -0.05
N ARG A 190 20.46 -20.52 0.89
CA ARG A 190 19.72 -21.77 0.65
C ARG A 190 18.36 -21.74 1.38
N PRO A 191 17.43 -20.87 0.96
CA PRO A 191 16.12 -20.75 1.61
C PRO A 191 15.26 -22.02 1.49
N LEU A 192 15.55 -22.90 0.53
CA LEU A 192 14.84 -24.17 0.34
C LEU A 192 15.09 -25.18 1.46
N ASP A 193 16.15 -25.04 2.25
CA ASP A 193 16.44 -25.95 3.37
C ASP A 193 15.49 -25.72 4.56
N CYS A 194 14.87 -24.53 4.64
CA CYS A 194 13.99 -24.09 5.74
C CYS A 194 12.49 -24.35 5.51
N TRP A 195 12.16 -25.30 4.63
CA TRP A 195 10.77 -25.56 4.22
C TRP A 195 9.90 -26.10 5.37
N LYS A 196 10.48 -26.82 6.32
CA LYS A 196 9.75 -27.42 7.45
C LYS A 196 9.27 -26.34 8.43
N GLU A 197 10.12 -25.37 8.70
CA GLU A 197 9.87 -24.22 9.56
C GLU A 197 8.78 -23.35 8.94
N VAL A 198 8.84 -23.13 7.62
CA VAL A 198 7.82 -22.40 6.87
C VAL A 198 6.48 -23.13 6.90
N ASP A 199 6.46 -24.45 6.75
CA ASP A 199 5.23 -25.25 6.84
C ASP A 199 4.64 -25.26 8.26
N ALA A 200 5.48 -25.29 9.30
CA ALA A 200 5.04 -25.15 10.69
C ALA A 200 4.40 -23.77 10.93
N PHE A 201 5.04 -22.70 10.46
CA PHE A 201 4.48 -21.35 10.53
C PHE A 201 3.14 -21.23 9.82
N LYS A 202 2.99 -21.80 8.61
CA LYS A 202 1.72 -21.81 7.88
C LYS A 202 0.60 -22.51 8.64
N ARG A 203 0.88 -23.61 9.35
CA ARG A 203 -0.13 -24.32 10.16
C ARG A 203 -0.61 -23.47 11.33
N GLU A 204 0.29 -22.78 12.03
CA GLU A 204 -0.09 -21.90 13.15
C GLU A 204 -0.86 -20.67 12.66
N VAL A 205 -0.46 -20.08 11.53
CA VAL A 205 -1.22 -18.99 10.91
C VAL A 205 -2.61 -19.46 10.48
N ALA A 206 -2.73 -20.62 9.84
CA ALA A 206 -4.03 -21.15 9.43
C ALA A 206 -4.97 -21.38 10.62
N LYS A 207 -4.44 -21.85 11.76
CA LYS A 207 -5.21 -22.00 13.00
C LYS A 207 -5.67 -20.64 13.56
N MET A 208 -4.81 -19.62 13.52
CA MET A 208 -5.16 -18.27 13.94
C MET A 208 -6.18 -17.60 13.01
N GLU A 209 -6.06 -17.81 11.72
CA GLU A 209 -7.01 -17.33 10.72
C GLU A 209 -8.37 -18.01 10.88
N GLN A 210 -8.42 -19.32 11.11
CA GLN A 210 -9.66 -20.04 11.40
C GLN A 210 -10.36 -19.46 12.63
N ALA A 211 -9.65 -19.31 13.75
CA ALA A 211 -10.20 -18.73 14.98
C ALA A 211 -10.68 -17.27 14.80
N PHE A 212 -10.01 -16.51 13.92
CA PHE A 212 -10.42 -15.15 13.58
C PHE A 212 -11.68 -15.13 12.70
N VAL A 213 -11.76 -16.00 11.69
CA VAL A 213 -12.93 -16.15 10.83
C VAL A 213 -14.14 -16.61 11.64
N ASP A 214 -13.97 -17.60 12.51
CA ASP A 214 -15.03 -18.08 13.42
C ASP A 214 -15.57 -16.95 14.31
N ARG A 215 -14.71 -16.05 14.79
CA ARG A 215 -15.11 -14.90 15.61
C ARG A 215 -15.86 -13.82 14.83
N ILE A 216 -15.61 -13.69 13.53
CA ILE A 216 -16.19 -12.63 12.70
C ILE A 216 -17.48 -13.09 12.02
N VAL A 217 -17.54 -14.36 11.65
CA VAL A 217 -18.66 -14.94 10.89
C VAL A 217 -19.64 -15.69 11.81
N GLY A 218 -19.18 -16.23 12.94
CA GLY A 218 -20.01 -16.89 13.95
C GLY A 218 -20.55 -15.95 15.02
#